data_AF-A0A0R1WXI5-F1
#
_entry.id   AF-A0A0R1WXI5-F1
#
_cell.length_a   1.000
_cell.length_b   1.000
_cell.length_c   1.000
_cell.angle_alpha   90.00
_cell.angle_beta   90.00
_cell.angle_gamma   90.00
#
_symmetry.space_group_name_H-M   'P 1'
#
loop_
_entity.id
_entity.type
_entity.pdbx_description
1 polymer ?
#
loop_
_entity_poly.entity_id
_entity_poly.type
_entity_poly.pdbx_seq_one_letter_code
_entity_poly.pdbx_strand_id
1 'polypeptide(L)'
;MSTYIAELNKGIAPDPNEEVFTSIWNEYERVIVQSLITSFGLDFFIKDQHGGDVDTIHNVRQIGKDPKMQYKNKQNQAAYENRGEYNTREYHQDPRFKSINKDISESKKNGTLVDAYTGKKVARNGKTDLDHVVAAKEIHDDPGRVLAGLKGTDLANTKENLKATNSSINRSMQDKPMEEYIQKWENERPQRLSEIEKLKSKDTLSDKERKKLAKLENLEQFDPKKAREENRKARAAYNSNINRAYYGGVKFLTDAGVAAGKLGVKMGLRQALGVFFSEVYMTIKEKILAIPAGRKMTEMLKAVGAGVKEGFERALKKYKEILSGLGEGLISGMLTSLTTTITNIIFTTAENFIKCGREMTTALIGAGKVLLFNPDNLEYGDRVKKATIIIGTGASVLLGTAVAELLSDTPIATIPGVIPFCSSLVSGLLSCTLLMFLDRSEFIKKVIDMLNNFSAGVQDFKRIADEMERIAAQVAKYDLDKFKEETKKFNDVAIKIESVNSEEELNNVLLSAYKEFNINLPWKGDFDTFMGNKENHLVFE
;
A
#
# COMPACT_ATOMS: atom_id res chain seq x y z
N MET A 1 -12.79 1.95 6.23
CA MET A 1 -13.08 0.50 6.08
C MET A 1 -11.74 -0.21 6.14
N SER A 2 -11.49 -1.02 7.16
CA SER A 2 -10.15 -1.57 7.47
C SER A 2 -9.64 -2.48 6.35
N THR A 3 -8.32 -2.54 6.15
CA THR A 3 -7.62 -3.48 5.24
C THR A 3 -8.08 -4.93 5.44
N TYR A 4 -8.53 -5.25 6.65
CA TYR A 4 -9.11 -6.53 7.03
C TYR A 4 -10.42 -6.89 6.30
N ILE A 5 -11.39 -5.96 6.23
CA ILE A 5 -12.65 -6.17 5.48
C ILE A 5 -12.37 -6.34 3.99
N ALA A 6 -11.37 -5.62 3.46
CA ALA A 6 -10.99 -5.72 2.05
C ALA A 6 -10.36 -7.08 1.69
N GLU A 7 -9.58 -7.68 2.58
CA GLU A 7 -9.02 -9.03 2.38
C GLU A 7 -10.09 -10.13 2.49
N LEU A 8 -11.04 -10.00 3.42
CA LEU A 8 -12.15 -10.95 3.55
C LEU A 8 -12.99 -11.05 2.27
N ASN A 9 -13.12 -9.96 1.52
CA ASN A 9 -13.91 -9.92 0.29
C ASN A 9 -13.20 -10.56 -0.93
N LYS A 10 -11.94 -11.00 -0.80
CA LYS A 10 -11.23 -11.68 -1.89
C LYS A 10 -11.47 -13.19 -1.87
N GLY A 11 -12.02 -13.72 -2.96
CA GLY A 11 -12.11 -15.17 -3.21
C GLY A 11 -13.32 -15.87 -2.57
N ILE A 12 -14.38 -15.14 -2.20
CA ILE A 12 -15.59 -15.74 -1.63
C ILE A 12 -16.35 -16.53 -2.71
N ALA A 13 -16.34 -17.86 -2.60
CA ALA A 13 -17.31 -18.75 -3.24
C ALA A 13 -17.91 -19.63 -2.14
N PRO A 14 -19.11 -19.33 -1.62
CA PRO A 14 -19.71 -20.13 -0.57
C PRO A 14 -20.03 -21.53 -1.11
N ASP A 15 -19.53 -22.58 -0.45
CA ASP A 15 -19.99 -23.96 -0.71
C ASP A 15 -21.39 -24.11 -0.09
N PRO A 16 -22.44 -24.35 -0.89
CA PRO A 16 -23.81 -24.48 -0.39
C PRO A 16 -24.02 -25.69 0.53
N ASN A 17 -23.05 -26.61 0.64
CA ASN A 17 -23.12 -27.78 1.51
C ASN A 17 -22.37 -27.61 2.85
N GLU A 18 -21.62 -26.53 3.05
CA GLU A 18 -20.89 -26.27 4.29
C GLU A 18 -21.76 -25.41 5.24
N GLU A 19 -21.75 -25.71 6.55
CA GLU A 19 -22.42 -24.84 7.52
C GLU A 19 -21.85 -23.42 7.42
N VAL A 20 -22.71 -22.44 7.16
CA VAL A 20 -22.35 -21.02 6.96
C VAL A 20 -21.43 -20.51 8.07
N PHE A 21 -21.64 -20.97 9.30
CA PHE A 21 -20.79 -20.63 10.44
C PHE A 21 -19.35 -21.13 10.29
N THR A 22 -19.17 -22.40 9.91
CA THR A 22 -17.87 -23.04 9.70
C THR A 22 -17.10 -22.35 8.57
N SER A 23 -17.79 -22.04 7.47
CA SER A 23 -17.21 -21.33 6.33
C SER A 23 -16.71 -19.94 6.73
N ILE A 24 -17.55 -19.14 7.42
CA ILE A 24 -17.18 -17.80 7.86
C ILE A 24 -16.05 -17.83 8.92
N TRP A 25 -16.07 -18.79 9.84
CA TRP A 25 -14.99 -18.98 10.83
C TRP A 25 -13.64 -19.23 10.15
N ASN A 26 -13.60 -20.14 9.17
CA ASN A 26 -12.39 -20.50 8.43
C ASN A 26 -11.81 -19.28 7.68
N GLU A 27 -12.67 -18.41 7.15
CA GLU A 27 -12.25 -17.17 6.48
C GLU A 27 -11.58 -16.19 7.45
N TYR A 28 -12.16 -15.99 8.63
CA TYR A 28 -11.55 -15.13 9.65
C TYR A 28 -10.23 -15.71 10.19
N GLU A 29 -10.17 -17.03 10.39
CA GLU A 29 -8.93 -17.74 10.73
C GLU A 29 -7.86 -17.54 9.65
N ARG A 30 -8.21 -17.71 8.37
CA ARG A 30 -7.29 -17.47 7.25
C ARG A 30 -6.69 -16.07 7.30
N VAL A 31 -7.51 -15.03 7.52
CA VAL A 31 -7.02 -13.65 7.55
C VAL A 31 -6.12 -13.39 8.76
N ILE A 32 -6.42 -13.95 9.94
CA ILE A 32 -5.54 -13.84 11.12
C ILE A 32 -4.19 -14.53 10.85
N VAL A 33 -4.21 -15.76 10.33
CA VAL A 33 -3.00 -16.54 10.02
C VAL A 33 -2.17 -15.89 8.91
N GLN A 34 -2.80 -15.41 7.84
CA GLN A 34 -2.12 -14.71 6.76
C GLN A 34 -1.53 -13.37 7.24
N SER A 35 -2.24 -12.64 8.10
CA SER A 35 -1.73 -11.42 8.73
C SER A 35 -0.54 -11.71 9.65
N LEU A 36 -0.55 -12.83 10.39
CA LEU A 36 0.58 -13.30 11.20
C LEU A 36 1.81 -13.58 10.33
N ILE A 37 1.63 -14.37 9.27
CA ILE A 37 2.69 -14.75 8.31
C ILE A 37 3.30 -13.50 7.66
N THR A 38 2.46 -12.60 7.17
CA THR A 38 2.88 -11.38 6.46
C THR A 38 3.54 -10.37 7.41
N SER A 39 2.96 -10.17 8.59
CA SER A 39 3.42 -9.13 9.52
C SER A 39 4.74 -9.50 10.20
N PHE A 40 4.98 -10.77 10.47
CA PHE A 40 6.20 -11.22 11.14
C PHE A 40 7.22 -11.90 10.21
N GLY A 41 6.97 -11.85 8.90
CA GLY A 41 7.96 -12.24 7.89
C GLY A 41 8.25 -13.73 7.91
N LEU A 42 7.20 -14.55 7.95
CA LEU A 42 7.28 -15.90 7.40
C LEU A 42 7.28 -15.87 5.86
N ASP A 43 6.94 -14.72 5.26
CA ASP A 43 7.14 -14.40 3.85
C ASP A 43 7.97 -13.11 3.70
N PHE A 44 9.03 -13.14 2.90
CA PHE A 44 10.10 -12.13 2.88
C PHE A 44 9.67 -10.80 2.23
N PHE A 45 9.18 -9.85 3.04
CA PHE A 45 9.15 -8.44 2.64
C PHE A 45 9.74 -7.54 3.74
N ILE A 46 10.96 -7.08 3.50
CA ILE A 46 11.60 -5.98 4.24
C ILE A 46 11.51 -4.76 3.32
N LYS A 47 10.97 -3.65 3.84
CA LYS A 47 11.08 -2.36 3.15
C LYS A 47 12.51 -1.88 3.30
N ASP A 48 13.29 -1.99 2.24
CA ASP A 48 14.66 -1.49 2.21
C ASP A 48 14.68 0.02 2.46
N GLN A 49 15.62 0.47 3.29
CA GLN A 49 15.92 1.88 3.41
C GLN A 49 16.46 2.39 2.06
N HIS A 50 15.96 3.53 1.58
CA HIS A 50 16.42 4.12 0.33
C HIS A 50 17.93 4.43 0.40
N GLY A 51 18.73 3.75 -0.43
CA GLY A 51 20.20 3.80 -0.39
C GLY A 51 20.88 2.85 0.60
N GLY A 52 20.15 1.98 1.31
CA GLY A 52 20.69 1.06 2.32
C GLY A 52 20.89 1.70 3.70
N ASP A 53 21.35 0.90 4.66
CA ASP A 53 21.38 1.28 6.09
C ASP A 53 22.64 2.06 6.52
N VAL A 54 23.62 2.20 5.64
CA VAL A 54 24.89 2.91 5.90
C VAL A 54 25.21 3.95 4.84
N ASP A 55 26.00 4.95 5.22
CA ASP A 55 26.54 5.92 4.27
C ASP A 55 27.56 5.23 3.36
N THR A 56 27.44 5.48 2.06
CA THR A 56 28.42 5.06 1.05
C THR A 56 28.91 6.29 0.29
N ILE A 57 30.11 6.22 -0.30
CA ILE A 57 30.66 7.31 -1.14
C ILE A 57 29.67 7.68 -2.25
N HIS A 58 28.97 6.69 -2.82
CA HIS A 58 27.95 6.93 -3.83
C HIS A 58 26.77 7.71 -3.24
N ASN A 59 26.17 7.21 -2.15
CA ASN A 59 24.95 7.79 -1.57
C ASN A 59 25.16 9.24 -1.13
N VAL A 60 26.26 9.55 -0.44
CA VAL A 60 26.49 10.91 0.05
C VAL A 60 26.73 11.91 -1.07
N ARG A 61 27.23 11.47 -2.24
CA ARG A 61 27.38 12.30 -3.45
C ARG A 61 26.08 12.49 -4.25
N GLN A 62 25.03 11.73 -3.93
CA GLN A 62 23.68 11.91 -4.48
C GLN A 62 22.81 12.83 -3.62
N ILE A 63 23.22 13.18 -2.40
CA ILE A 63 22.49 14.12 -1.55
C ILE A 63 22.39 15.48 -2.27
N GLY A 64 21.17 16.03 -2.33
CA GLY A 64 20.86 17.25 -3.08
C GLY A 64 20.54 17.02 -4.57
N LYS A 65 20.89 15.86 -5.14
CA LYS A 65 20.50 15.44 -6.50
C LYS A 65 19.31 14.50 -6.46
N ASP A 66 19.32 13.56 -5.53
CA ASP A 66 18.20 12.67 -5.22
C ASP A 66 17.43 13.25 -4.02
N PRO A 67 16.15 13.65 -4.20
CA PRO A 67 15.33 14.22 -3.13
C PRO A 67 15.10 13.31 -1.92
N LYS A 68 15.25 11.99 -2.08
CA LYS A 68 15.07 11.00 -1.01
C LYS A 68 16.37 10.61 -0.32
N MET A 69 17.52 11.01 -0.87
CA MET A 69 18.81 10.63 -0.32
C MET A 69 19.21 11.54 0.84
N GLN A 70 19.53 10.93 1.97
CA GLN A 70 19.96 11.59 3.21
C GLN A 70 21.10 10.79 3.84
N TYR A 71 21.88 11.46 4.68
CA TYR A 71 22.89 10.80 5.52
C TYR A 71 22.24 9.80 6.48
N LYS A 72 22.87 8.63 6.62
CA LYS A 72 22.42 7.56 7.52
C LYS A 72 23.01 7.76 8.92
N ASN A 73 24.20 8.35 8.99
CA ASN A 73 24.87 8.71 10.23
C ASN A 73 24.94 10.23 10.40
N LYS A 74 24.32 10.74 11.48
CA LYS A 74 24.30 12.18 11.81
C LYS A 74 25.70 12.78 12.03
N GLN A 75 26.67 11.99 12.48
CA GLN A 75 28.05 12.46 12.63
C GLN A 75 28.72 12.70 11.27
N ASN A 76 28.40 11.88 10.26
CA ASN A 76 28.90 12.08 8.90
C ASN A 76 28.32 13.36 8.28
N GLN A 77 27.02 13.60 8.50
CA GLN A 77 26.37 14.86 8.11
C GLN A 77 27.05 16.07 8.78
N ALA A 78 27.20 16.03 10.10
CA ALA A 78 27.83 17.12 10.84
C ALA A 78 29.28 17.34 10.41
N ALA A 79 30.04 16.29 10.09
CA ALA A 79 31.40 16.43 9.58
C ALA A 79 31.45 17.16 8.23
N TYR A 80 30.49 16.93 7.34
CA TYR A 80 30.39 17.61 6.05
C TYR A 80 29.95 19.08 6.19
N GLU A 81 28.96 19.34 7.06
CA GLU A 81 28.51 20.69 7.38
C GLU A 81 29.63 21.53 8.02
N ASN A 82 30.47 20.90 8.85
CA ASN A 82 31.60 21.53 9.52
C ASN A 82 32.95 21.38 8.79
N ARG A 83 32.95 21.10 7.47
CA ARG A 83 34.19 20.88 6.69
C ARG A 83 35.07 22.13 6.53
N GLY A 84 34.55 23.30 6.90
CA GLY A 84 35.18 24.60 6.69
C GLY A 84 34.90 25.19 5.31
N GLU A 85 35.34 26.44 5.11
CA GLU A 85 35.28 27.14 3.82
C GLU A 85 36.52 26.82 2.98
N TYR A 86 36.35 26.79 1.65
CA TYR A 86 37.45 26.55 0.73
C TYR A 86 38.48 27.68 0.76
N ASN A 87 39.73 27.35 1.11
CA ASN A 87 40.85 28.29 1.13
C ASN A 87 41.90 27.97 0.06
N THR A 88 41.87 28.69 -1.07
CA THR A 88 42.85 28.53 -2.17
C THR A 88 44.31 28.59 -1.73
N ARG A 89 44.63 29.39 -0.71
CA ARG A 89 46.01 29.56 -0.22
C ARG A 89 46.53 28.27 0.41
N GLU A 90 45.68 27.53 1.11
CA GLU A 90 46.03 26.25 1.75
C GLU A 90 46.53 25.24 0.72
N TYR A 91 45.83 25.13 -0.41
CA TYR A 91 46.15 24.20 -1.49
C TYR A 91 47.44 24.58 -2.22
N HIS A 92 47.66 25.87 -2.50
CA HIS A 92 48.83 26.34 -3.24
C HIS A 92 50.09 26.50 -2.36
N GLN A 93 49.95 26.64 -1.04
CA GLN A 93 51.09 26.72 -0.11
C GLN A 93 51.56 25.36 0.40
N ASP A 94 50.82 24.29 0.09
CA ASP A 94 51.18 22.92 0.40
C ASP A 94 52.57 22.54 -0.14
N PRO A 95 53.42 21.85 0.64
CA PRO A 95 54.75 21.43 0.20
C PRO A 95 54.74 20.59 -1.08
N ARG A 96 53.73 19.75 -1.31
CA ARG A 96 53.63 18.90 -2.51
C ARG A 96 53.38 19.73 -3.76
N PHE A 97 52.52 20.74 -3.67
CA PHE A 97 52.29 21.68 -4.78
C PHE A 97 53.60 22.38 -5.15
N LYS A 98 54.32 22.90 -4.16
CA LYS A 98 55.62 23.57 -4.36
C LYS A 98 56.66 22.63 -4.97
N SER A 99 56.72 21.38 -4.50
CA SER A 99 57.63 20.36 -5.03
C SER A 99 57.34 20.07 -6.50
N ILE A 100 56.07 19.77 -6.84
CA ILE A 100 55.68 19.46 -8.22
C ILE A 100 55.91 20.66 -9.14
N ASN A 101 55.63 21.88 -8.66
CA ASN A 101 55.90 23.10 -9.43
C ASN A 101 57.40 23.33 -9.67
N LYS A 102 58.27 22.93 -8.73
CA LYS A 102 59.72 22.94 -8.90
C LYS A 102 60.15 21.95 -9.99
N ASP A 103 59.67 20.71 -9.94
CA ASP A 103 59.97 19.66 -10.94
C ASP A 103 59.55 20.08 -12.37
N ILE A 104 58.38 20.72 -12.48
CA ILE A 104 57.87 21.28 -13.74
C ILE A 104 58.76 22.43 -14.22
N SER A 105 59.19 23.30 -13.31
CA SER A 105 60.11 24.41 -13.64
C SER A 105 61.46 23.91 -14.14
N GLU A 106 61.99 22.82 -13.57
CA GLU A 106 63.23 22.18 -14.02
C GLU A 106 63.05 21.54 -15.40
N SER A 107 61.95 20.83 -15.62
CA SER A 107 61.62 20.24 -16.93
C SER A 107 61.44 21.30 -18.02
N LYS A 108 60.90 22.48 -17.67
CA LYS A 108 60.82 23.62 -18.59
C LYS A 108 62.19 24.18 -18.95
N LYS A 109 63.07 24.35 -17.95
CA LYS A 109 64.47 24.80 -18.19
C LYS A 109 65.22 23.84 -19.10
N ASN A 110 64.99 22.54 -18.93
CA ASN A 110 65.62 21.49 -19.74
C ASN A 110 64.99 21.36 -21.14
N GLY A 111 63.85 22.00 -21.40
CA GLY A 111 63.14 21.92 -22.70
C GLY A 111 62.41 20.59 -22.92
N THR A 112 62.14 19.85 -21.85
CA THR A 112 61.44 18.55 -21.88
C THR A 112 59.97 18.66 -21.48
N LEU A 113 59.55 19.79 -20.91
CA LEU A 113 58.17 19.98 -20.48
C LEU A 113 57.19 19.96 -21.66
N VAL A 114 56.17 19.12 -21.55
CA VAL A 114 55.04 19.03 -22.46
C VAL A 114 53.80 19.55 -21.74
N ASP A 115 53.06 20.44 -22.39
CA ASP A 115 51.80 20.97 -21.88
C ASP A 115 50.73 19.86 -21.93
N ALA A 116 50.05 19.63 -20.81
CA ALA A 116 49.13 18.49 -20.67
C ALA A 116 47.89 18.59 -21.58
N TYR A 117 47.43 19.80 -21.90
CA TYR A 117 46.18 20.02 -22.64
C TYR A 117 46.38 20.39 -24.09
N THR A 118 47.58 20.75 -24.52
CA THR A 118 47.91 20.92 -25.95
C THR A 118 48.76 19.75 -26.46
N GLY A 119 49.51 19.08 -25.56
CA GLY A 119 50.55 18.10 -25.84
C GLY A 119 51.70 18.61 -26.70
N LYS A 120 51.90 19.94 -26.73
CA LYS A 120 53.06 20.56 -27.35
C LYS A 120 54.17 20.77 -26.32
N LYS A 121 55.43 20.78 -26.79
CA LYS A 121 56.55 21.18 -25.94
C LYS A 121 56.41 22.65 -25.55
N VAL A 122 56.63 22.94 -24.26
CA VAL A 122 56.66 24.30 -23.75
C VAL A 122 58.05 24.89 -24.01
N ALA A 123 58.09 26.09 -24.61
CA ALA A 123 59.34 26.81 -24.79
C ALA A 123 60.01 27.13 -23.44
N ARG A 124 61.35 27.18 -23.41
CA ARG A 124 62.12 27.44 -22.16
C ARG A 124 61.70 28.75 -21.48
N ASN A 125 61.36 29.77 -22.26
CA ASN A 125 60.86 31.08 -21.82
C ASN A 125 59.32 31.18 -21.79
N GLY A 126 58.61 30.08 -22.02
CA GLY A 126 57.16 30.01 -22.03
C GLY A 126 56.53 30.22 -20.64
N LYS A 127 55.37 30.86 -20.62
CA LYS A 127 54.54 31.02 -19.40
C LYS A 127 53.65 29.79 -19.22
N THR A 128 53.71 29.21 -18.04
CA THR A 128 52.96 28.02 -17.64
C THR A 128 52.45 28.21 -16.22
N ASP A 129 51.24 27.72 -15.98
CA ASP A 129 50.69 27.57 -14.63
C ASP A 129 50.53 26.06 -14.33
N LEU A 130 50.38 25.74 -13.05
CA LEU A 130 50.12 24.37 -12.59
C LEU A 130 48.63 24.25 -12.28
N ASP A 131 47.94 23.42 -13.05
CA ASP A 131 46.50 23.21 -12.98
C ASP A 131 46.13 22.04 -12.06
N HIS A 132 45.02 22.19 -11.33
CA HIS A 132 44.34 21.08 -10.64
C HIS A 132 43.26 20.51 -11.57
N VAL A 133 43.56 19.41 -12.25
CA VAL A 133 42.69 18.78 -13.26
C VAL A 133 41.27 18.56 -12.72
N VAL A 134 41.17 18.00 -11.52
CA VAL A 134 39.98 18.07 -10.66
C VAL A 134 40.18 19.27 -9.74
N ALA A 135 39.32 20.27 -9.86
CA ALA A 135 39.46 21.53 -9.17
C ALA A 135 39.59 21.33 -7.65
N ALA A 136 40.52 22.05 -7.02
CA ALA A 136 40.74 21.96 -5.57
C ALA A 136 39.48 22.27 -4.76
N LYS A 137 38.62 23.18 -5.25
CA LYS A 137 37.31 23.47 -4.66
C LYS A 137 36.34 22.30 -4.79
N GLU A 138 36.29 21.64 -5.95
CA GLU A 138 35.47 20.43 -6.15
C GLU A 138 35.87 19.33 -5.17
N ILE A 139 37.19 19.13 -4.97
CA ILE A 139 37.72 18.17 -3.99
C ILE A 139 37.36 18.59 -2.56
N HIS A 140 37.49 19.88 -2.24
CA HIS A 140 37.15 20.40 -0.91
C HIS A 140 35.68 20.13 -0.57
N ASP A 141 34.78 20.39 -1.52
CA ASP A 141 33.33 20.24 -1.35
C ASP A 141 32.82 18.81 -1.61
N ASP A 142 33.68 17.83 -1.86
CA ASP A 142 33.22 16.45 -2.09
C ASP A 142 32.78 15.77 -0.77
N PRO A 143 31.49 15.41 -0.61
CA PRO A 143 31.03 14.70 0.58
C PRO A 143 31.65 13.32 0.74
N GLY A 144 32.05 12.67 -0.37
CA GLY A 144 32.78 11.40 -0.33
C GLY A 144 34.16 11.53 0.30
N ARG A 145 34.87 12.65 0.04
CA ARG A 145 36.15 12.94 0.70
C ARG A 145 35.98 13.10 2.20
N VAL A 146 35.00 13.91 2.61
CA VAL A 146 34.75 14.16 4.04
C VAL A 146 34.33 12.88 4.75
N LEU A 147 33.47 12.08 4.12
CA LEU A 147 33.05 10.78 4.64
C LEU A 147 34.27 9.85 4.87
N ALA A 148 35.21 9.83 3.92
CA ALA A 148 36.48 9.09 4.00
C ALA A 148 37.51 9.69 4.97
N GLY A 149 37.25 10.89 5.54
CA GLY A 149 38.17 11.55 6.47
C GLY A 149 39.46 12.06 5.82
N LEU A 150 39.50 12.22 4.51
CA LEU A 150 40.70 12.62 3.78
C LEU A 150 40.84 14.15 3.70
N LYS A 151 42.06 14.67 3.83
CA LYS A 151 42.33 16.10 3.64
C LYS A 151 42.24 16.44 2.15
N GLY A 152 41.60 17.56 1.83
CA GLY A 152 41.45 18.00 0.44
C GLY A 152 42.81 18.29 -0.22
N THR A 153 43.74 18.88 0.53
CA THR A 153 45.11 19.14 0.04
C THR A 153 45.86 17.88 -0.35
N ASP A 154 45.64 16.76 0.35
CA ASP A 154 46.27 15.47 0.05
C ASP A 154 45.81 14.89 -1.29
N LEU A 155 44.53 15.09 -1.60
CA LEU A 155 43.92 14.59 -2.83
C LEU A 155 44.12 15.52 -4.02
N ALA A 156 44.18 16.84 -3.76
CA ALA A 156 44.36 17.84 -4.78
C ALA A 156 45.81 17.91 -5.27
N ASN A 157 46.78 17.82 -4.36
CA ASN A 157 48.20 18.03 -4.68
C ASN A 157 48.94 16.73 -4.98
N THR A 158 48.44 15.98 -5.96
CA THR A 158 49.05 14.74 -6.47
C THR A 158 49.62 14.93 -7.87
N LYS A 159 50.52 14.04 -8.31
CA LYS A 159 51.10 14.10 -9.68
C LYS A 159 50.04 13.82 -10.75
N GLU A 160 49.02 13.04 -10.41
CA GLU A 160 47.91 12.71 -11.29
C GLU A 160 46.99 13.92 -11.49
N ASN A 161 46.80 14.74 -10.44
CA ASN A 161 45.89 15.87 -10.47
C ASN A 161 46.56 17.21 -10.79
N LEU A 162 47.88 17.32 -10.66
CA LEU A 162 48.64 18.54 -10.98
C LEU A 162 49.28 18.47 -12.36
N LYS A 163 48.86 19.33 -13.29
CA LYS A 163 49.33 19.33 -14.69
C LYS A 163 49.82 20.70 -15.15
N ALA A 164 50.98 20.74 -15.79
CA ALA A 164 51.48 21.95 -16.41
C ALA A 164 50.66 22.28 -17.65
N THR A 165 50.19 23.51 -17.75
CA THR A 165 49.49 24.01 -18.93
C THR A 165 49.78 25.49 -19.17
N ASN A 166 49.49 25.97 -20.37
CA ASN A 166 49.56 27.38 -20.74
C ASN A 166 48.72 28.23 -19.77
N SER A 167 49.31 29.33 -19.27
CA SER A 167 48.63 30.20 -18.30
C SER A 167 47.29 30.77 -18.80
N SER A 168 47.13 30.99 -20.12
CA SER A 168 45.85 31.44 -20.69
C SER A 168 44.78 30.36 -20.62
N ILE A 169 45.14 29.10 -20.86
CA ILE A 169 44.25 27.94 -20.74
C ILE A 169 43.86 27.78 -19.27
N ASN A 170 44.85 27.63 -18.37
CA ASN A 170 44.63 27.45 -16.93
C ASN A 170 43.64 28.47 -16.35
N ARG A 171 43.93 29.76 -16.54
CA ARG A 171 43.14 30.85 -15.97
C ARG A 171 41.75 30.97 -16.57
N SER A 172 41.51 30.40 -17.74
CA SER A 172 40.18 30.38 -18.35
C SER A 172 39.27 29.28 -17.79
N MET A 173 39.84 28.21 -17.23
CA MET A 173 39.08 27.11 -16.63
C MET A 173 38.40 27.52 -15.32
N GLN A 174 39.09 28.34 -14.51
CA GLN A 174 38.61 28.74 -13.18
C GLN A 174 38.36 27.51 -12.29
N ASP A 175 37.24 27.43 -11.59
CA ASP A 175 36.83 26.30 -10.74
C ASP A 175 35.83 25.36 -11.43
N LYS A 176 35.66 25.46 -12.75
CA LYS A 176 34.68 24.64 -13.49
C LYS A 176 35.14 23.19 -13.60
N PRO A 177 34.22 22.22 -13.48
CA PRO A 177 34.48 20.85 -13.89
C PRO A 177 34.94 20.78 -15.35
N MET A 178 35.87 19.87 -15.65
CA MET A 178 36.50 19.77 -16.97
C MET A 178 35.49 19.66 -18.13
N GLU A 179 34.43 18.85 -18.01
CA GLU A 179 33.43 18.74 -19.08
C GLU A 179 32.61 20.02 -19.26
N GLU A 180 32.29 20.73 -18.18
CA GLU A 180 31.61 22.03 -18.27
C GLU A 180 32.51 23.06 -18.96
N TYR A 181 33.80 23.07 -18.65
CA TYR A 181 34.77 23.92 -19.33
C TYR A 181 34.91 23.57 -20.81
N ILE A 182 35.02 22.29 -21.17
CA ILE A 182 35.13 21.86 -22.57
C ILE A 182 33.88 22.29 -23.34
N GLN A 183 32.68 22.06 -22.80
CA GLN A 183 31.44 22.47 -23.44
C GLN A 183 31.41 23.99 -23.67
N LYS A 184 31.79 24.77 -22.66
CA LYS A 184 31.91 26.23 -22.78
C LYS A 184 32.94 26.62 -23.86
N TRP A 185 34.11 25.99 -23.84
CA TRP A 185 35.17 26.25 -24.81
C TRP A 185 34.75 25.93 -26.25
N GLU A 186 34.00 24.84 -26.46
CA GLU A 186 33.47 24.46 -27.77
C GLU A 186 32.39 25.47 -28.24
N ASN A 187 31.47 25.85 -27.35
CA ASN A 187 30.41 26.81 -27.65
C ASN A 187 30.93 28.22 -27.98
N GLU A 188 32.03 28.65 -27.34
CA GLU A 188 32.66 29.95 -27.56
C GLU A 188 33.67 29.96 -28.73
N ARG A 189 33.89 28.82 -29.39
CA ARG A 189 34.90 28.68 -30.45
C ARG A 189 34.61 29.54 -31.68
N PRO A 190 33.37 29.64 -32.21
CA PRO A 190 33.09 30.47 -33.38
C PRO A 190 33.40 31.96 -33.14
N GLN A 191 33.00 32.49 -31.97
CA GLN A 191 33.28 33.89 -31.61
C GLN A 191 34.78 34.13 -31.45
N ARG A 192 35.50 33.17 -30.87
CA ARG A 192 36.95 33.23 -30.69
C ARG A 192 37.70 33.21 -32.03
N LEU A 193 37.30 32.36 -32.97
CA LEU A 193 37.89 32.32 -34.32
C LEU A 193 37.63 33.62 -35.09
N SER A 194 36.39 34.13 -35.05
CA SER A 194 36.04 35.41 -35.69
C SER A 194 36.86 36.58 -35.12
N GLU A 195 37.05 36.64 -33.80
CA GLU A 195 37.86 37.69 -33.18
C GLU A 195 39.36 37.54 -33.51
N ILE A 196 39.88 36.31 -33.63
CA ILE A 196 41.26 36.07 -34.09
C ILE A 196 41.44 36.59 -35.52
N GLU A 197 40.53 36.25 -36.42
CA GLU A 197 40.59 36.69 -37.83
C GLU A 197 40.54 38.22 -37.93
N LYS A 198 39.60 38.85 -37.21
CA LYS A 198 39.47 40.31 -37.13
C LYS A 198 40.72 41.00 -36.60
N LEU A 199 41.42 40.39 -35.64
CA LEU A 199 42.67 40.95 -35.12
C LEU A 199 43.83 40.73 -36.11
N LYS A 200 43.88 39.59 -36.81
CA LYS A 200 44.91 39.32 -37.82
C LYS A 200 44.78 40.16 -39.08
N SER A 201 43.58 40.63 -39.42
CA SER A 201 43.34 41.47 -40.59
C SER A 201 43.69 42.95 -40.39
N LYS A 202 44.16 43.36 -39.20
CA LYS A 202 44.57 44.74 -38.92
C LYS A 202 46.03 44.96 -39.29
N ASP A 203 46.32 46.06 -40.00
CA ASP A 203 47.69 46.43 -40.39
C ASP A 203 48.59 46.70 -39.17
N THR A 204 48.03 47.25 -38.09
CA THR A 204 48.75 47.50 -36.83
C THR A 204 47.89 47.12 -35.63
N LEU A 205 48.53 46.52 -34.61
CA LEU A 205 47.89 46.11 -33.36
C LEU A 205 48.47 46.89 -32.18
N SER A 206 47.61 47.45 -31.34
CA SER A 206 47.98 47.99 -30.03
C SER A 206 48.49 46.88 -29.10
N ASP A 207 49.20 47.23 -28.02
CA ASP A 207 49.67 46.26 -27.02
C ASP A 207 48.54 45.43 -26.41
N LYS A 208 47.38 46.06 -26.18
CA LYS A 208 46.20 45.39 -25.64
C LYS A 208 45.67 44.35 -26.63
N GLU A 209 45.64 44.69 -27.92
CA GLU A 209 45.20 43.78 -28.98
C GLU A 209 46.20 42.65 -29.23
N ARG A 210 47.50 42.94 -29.22
CA ARG A 210 48.55 41.91 -29.30
C ARG A 210 48.42 40.88 -28.17
N LYS A 211 48.24 41.35 -26.92
CA LYS A 211 48.02 40.48 -25.75
C LYS A 211 46.72 39.70 -25.87
N LYS A 212 45.65 40.31 -26.40
CA LYS A 212 44.37 39.64 -26.64
C LYS A 212 44.49 38.54 -27.70
N LEU A 213 45.11 38.84 -28.84
CA LEU A 213 45.36 37.88 -29.92
C LEU A 213 46.16 36.68 -29.39
N ALA A 214 47.29 36.93 -28.73
CA ALA A 214 48.11 35.87 -28.14
C ALA A 214 47.33 35.00 -27.12
N LYS A 215 46.43 35.61 -26.34
CA LYS A 215 45.55 34.86 -25.43
C LYS A 215 44.59 33.96 -26.20
N LEU A 216 43.91 34.47 -27.23
CA LEU A 216 42.95 33.71 -28.02
C LEU A 216 43.64 32.58 -28.80
N GLU A 217 44.79 32.84 -29.38
CA GLU A 217 45.60 31.83 -30.07
C GLU A 217 46.08 30.73 -29.11
N ASN A 218 46.46 31.07 -27.87
CA ASN A 218 46.78 30.05 -26.86
C ASN A 218 45.56 29.20 -26.49
N LEU A 219 44.36 29.79 -26.41
CA LEU A 219 43.13 29.05 -26.12
C LEU A 219 42.75 28.08 -27.25
N GLU A 220 42.98 28.43 -28.52
CA GLU A 220 42.74 27.53 -29.66
C GLU A 220 43.71 26.34 -29.71
N GLN A 221 44.80 26.35 -28.95
CA GLN A 221 45.72 25.21 -28.87
C GLN A 221 45.23 24.12 -27.92
N PHE A 222 44.21 24.40 -27.11
CA PHE A 222 43.60 23.43 -26.21
C PHE A 222 43.03 22.24 -26.99
N ASP A 223 43.36 21.04 -26.55
CA ASP A 223 42.90 19.76 -27.10
C ASP A 223 41.93 19.10 -26.11
N PRO A 224 40.61 19.16 -26.39
CA PRO A 224 39.60 18.54 -25.54
C PRO A 224 39.84 17.05 -25.28
N LYS A 225 40.40 16.30 -26.24
CA LYS A 225 40.64 14.86 -26.06
C LYS A 225 41.71 14.61 -25.00
N LYS A 226 42.79 15.39 -25.01
CA LYS A 226 43.85 15.30 -23.99
C LYS A 226 43.35 15.74 -22.62
N ALA A 227 42.58 16.82 -22.57
CA ALA A 227 41.98 17.30 -21.33
C ALA A 227 41.04 16.26 -20.70
N ARG A 228 40.19 15.59 -21.51
CA ARG A 228 39.34 14.47 -21.04
C ARG A 228 40.18 13.30 -20.53
N GLU A 229 41.24 12.95 -21.22
CA GLU A 229 42.10 11.84 -20.82
C GLU A 229 42.83 12.10 -19.50
N GLU A 230 43.39 13.30 -19.31
CA GLU A 230 44.00 13.68 -18.04
C GLU A 230 42.96 13.77 -16.92
N ASN A 231 41.77 14.29 -17.18
CA ASN A 231 40.66 14.31 -16.22
C ASN A 231 40.19 12.90 -15.83
N ARG A 232 40.13 11.96 -16.78
CA ARG A 232 39.81 10.56 -16.50
C ARG A 232 40.85 9.93 -15.57
N LYS A 233 42.14 10.13 -15.84
CA LYS A 233 43.23 9.61 -14.98
C LYS A 233 43.19 10.23 -13.59
N ALA A 234 43.08 11.56 -13.50
CA ALA A 234 43.03 12.28 -12.24
C ALA A 234 41.83 11.84 -11.39
N ARG A 235 40.62 11.76 -11.99
CA ARG A 235 39.41 11.28 -11.29
C ARG A 235 39.48 9.83 -10.88
N ALA A 236 40.10 8.96 -11.69
CA ALA A 236 40.27 7.55 -11.34
C ALA A 236 41.18 7.40 -10.10
N ALA A 237 42.33 8.08 -10.09
CA ALA A 237 43.24 8.08 -8.94
C ALA A 237 42.59 8.69 -7.69
N TYR A 238 41.92 9.83 -7.85
CA TYR A 238 41.17 10.53 -6.81
C TYR A 238 40.11 9.62 -6.16
N ASN A 239 39.22 9.02 -6.97
CA ASN A 239 38.17 8.15 -6.47
C ASN A 239 38.71 6.85 -5.87
N SER A 240 39.80 6.29 -6.42
CA SER A 240 40.45 5.11 -5.86
C SER A 240 40.97 5.39 -4.44
N ASN A 241 41.59 6.55 -4.22
CA ASN A 241 42.08 6.94 -2.89
C ASN A 241 40.94 7.11 -1.88
N ILE A 242 39.85 7.78 -2.26
CA ILE A 242 38.66 7.93 -1.41
C ILE A 242 38.04 6.57 -1.07
N ASN A 243 37.78 5.74 -2.08
CA ASN A 243 37.13 4.45 -1.89
C ASN A 243 37.97 3.52 -1.02
N ARG A 244 39.29 3.46 -1.24
CA ARG A 244 40.21 2.66 -0.44
C ARG A 244 40.25 3.12 1.01
N ALA A 245 40.32 4.43 1.26
CA ALA A 245 40.35 4.97 2.61
C ALA A 245 39.04 4.70 3.37
N TYR A 246 37.90 4.85 2.70
CA TYR A 246 36.61 4.67 3.35
C TYR A 246 36.22 3.20 3.52
N TYR A 247 36.12 2.45 2.42
CA TYR A 247 35.62 1.07 2.47
C TYR A 247 36.63 0.08 3.07
N GLY A 248 37.93 0.38 2.97
CA GLY A 248 38.97 -0.37 3.68
C GLY A 248 39.19 0.07 5.12
N GLY A 249 38.49 1.13 5.58
CA GLY A 249 38.67 1.71 6.90
C GLY A 249 37.76 1.11 7.97
N VAL A 250 38.19 1.23 9.23
CA VAL A 250 37.41 0.79 10.41
C VAL A 250 36.07 1.51 10.55
N LYS A 251 35.96 2.74 10.02
CA LYS A 251 34.73 3.54 10.09
C LYS A 251 33.57 2.89 9.35
N PHE A 252 33.77 2.52 8.08
CA PHE A 252 32.74 1.82 7.30
C PHE A 252 32.40 0.46 7.91
N LEU A 253 33.40 -0.31 8.33
CA LEU A 253 33.18 -1.60 8.99
C LEU A 253 32.39 -1.47 10.30
N THR A 254 32.65 -0.44 11.10
CA THR A 254 31.92 -0.17 12.34
C THR A 254 30.49 0.22 12.05
N ASP A 255 30.25 1.16 11.12
CA ASP A 255 28.91 1.59 10.74
C ASP A 255 28.11 0.42 10.14
N ALA A 256 28.73 -0.39 9.28
CA ALA A 256 28.14 -1.61 8.71
C ALA A 256 27.84 -2.67 9.78
N GLY A 257 28.75 -2.90 10.71
CA GLY A 257 28.55 -3.84 11.82
C GLY A 257 27.44 -3.40 12.77
N VAL A 258 27.38 -2.10 13.10
CA VAL A 258 26.31 -1.52 13.93
C VAL A 258 24.96 -1.61 13.20
N ALA A 259 24.91 -1.30 11.91
CA ALA A 259 23.70 -1.42 11.10
C ALA A 259 23.24 -2.88 11.00
N ALA A 260 24.14 -3.81 10.69
CA ALA A 260 23.86 -5.24 10.64
C ALA A 260 23.40 -5.79 11.99
N GLY A 261 24.03 -5.36 13.09
CA GLY A 261 23.61 -5.72 14.45
C GLY A 261 22.20 -5.21 14.78
N LYS A 262 21.91 -3.93 14.49
CA LYS A 262 20.57 -3.35 14.68
C LYS A 262 19.52 -4.06 13.84
N LEU A 263 19.82 -4.35 12.57
CA LEU A 263 18.94 -5.08 11.67
C LEU A 263 18.72 -6.51 12.18
N GLY A 264 19.78 -7.20 12.58
CA GLY A 264 19.74 -8.55 13.14
C GLY A 264 18.89 -8.64 14.41
N VAL A 265 19.05 -7.69 15.34
CA VAL A 265 18.19 -7.59 16.54
C VAL A 265 16.74 -7.36 16.16
N LYS A 266 16.47 -6.43 15.24
CA LYS A 266 15.11 -6.13 14.77
C LYS A 266 14.46 -7.35 14.10
N MET A 267 15.22 -8.10 13.29
CA MET A 267 14.76 -9.32 12.63
C MET A 267 14.51 -10.45 13.63
N GLY A 268 15.44 -10.69 14.56
CA GLY A 268 15.27 -11.70 15.60
C GLY A 268 14.06 -11.41 16.49
N LEU A 269 13.85 -10.15 16.86
CA LEU A 269 12.68 -9.74 17.65
C LEU A 269 11.37 -9.89 16.87
N ARG A 270 11.35 -9.58 15.56
CA ARG A 270 10.19 -9.79 14.70
C ARG A 270 9.82 -11.28 14.62
N GLN A 271 10.80 -12.16 14.43
CA GLN A 271 10.58 -13.61 14.38
C GLN A 271 10.10 -14.17 15.72
N ALA A 272 10.73 -13.73 16.83
CA ALA A 272 10.31 -14.09 18.18
C ALA A 272 8.85 -13.69 18.45
N LEU A 273 8.45 -12.49 18.02
CA LEU A 273 7.05 -12.04 18.12
C LEU A 273 6.11 -12.86 17.25
N GLY A 274 6.52 -13.28 16.05
CA GLY A 274 5.70 -14.15 15.19
C GLY A 274 5.40 -15.51 15.84
N VAL A 275 6.42 -16.18 16.34
CA VAL A 275 6.28 -17.45 17.07
C VAL A 275 5.43 -17.26 18.33
N PHE A 276 5.67 -16.17 19.05
CA PHE A 276 4.90 -15.80 20.23
C PHE A 276 3.40 -15.57 19.92
N PHE A 277 3.07 -14.77 18.91
CA PHE A 277 1.69 -14.49 18.53
C PHE A 277 0.96 -15.71 17.98
N SER A 278 1.69 -16.65 17.38
CA SER A 278 1.13 -17.94 16.97
C SER A 278 0.60 -18.74 18.17
N GLU A 279 1.36 -18.81 19.26
CA GLU A 279 0.97 -19.52 20.48
C GLU A 279 -0.21 -18.83 21.19
N VAL A 280 -0.20 -17.49 21.20
CA VAL A 280 -1.32 -16.68 21.72
C VAL A 280 -2.60 -16.98 20.93
N TYR A 281 -2.55 -16.94 19.60
CA TYR A 281 -3.71 -17.25 18.76
C TYR A 281 -4.22 -18.69 18.99
N MET A 282 -3.32 -19.68 19.00
CA MET A 282 -3.69 -21.08 19.20
C MET A 282 -4.33 -21.31 20.57
N THR A 283 -3.80 -20.70 21.63
CA THR A 283 -4.36 -20.81 22.98
C THR A 283 -5.75 -20.17 23.08
N ILE A 284 -5.96 -19.05 22.39
CA ILE A 284 -7.28 -18.40 22.29
C ILE A 284 -8.25 -19.30 21.53
N LYS A 285 -7.84 -19.86 20.39
CA LYS A 285 -8.66 -20.80 19.60
C LYS A 285 -9.08 -22.01 20.43
N GLU A 286 -8.15 -22.65 21.14
CA GLU A 286 -8.43 -23.76 22.05
C GLU A 286 -9.50 -23.39 23.09
N LYS A 287 -9.34 -22.24 23.78
CA LYS A 287 -10.28 -21.80 24.81
C LYS A 287 -11.65 -21.46 24.27
N ILE A 288 -11.72 -20.75 23.14
CA ILE A 288 -12.98 -20.33 22.53
C ILE A 288 -13.77 -21.56 22.08
N LEU A 289 -13.13 -22.52 21.40
CA LEU A 289 -13.80 -23.73 20.92
C LEU A 289 -14.29 -24.64 22.04
N ALA A 290 -13.59 -24.65 23.18
CA ALA A 290 -13.97 -25.41 24.37
C ALA A 290 -15.22 -24.87 25.10
N ILE A 291 -15.75 -23.70 24.72
CA ILE A 291 -16.93 -23.11 25.37
C ILE A 291 -18.20 -23.87 24.94
N PRO A 292 -18.97 -24.44 25.88
CA PRO A 292 -20.23 -25.11 25.57
C PRO A 292 -21.27 -24.17 24.92
N ALA A 293 -22.25 -24.73 24.23
CA ALA A 293 -23.35 -23.95 23.68
C ALA A 293 -24.18 -23.24 24.78
N GLY A 294 -24.83 -22.13 24.44
CA GLY A 294 -25.73 -21.40 25.35
C GLY A 294 -25.08 -20.39 26.31
N ARG A 295 -23.74 -20.24 26.29
CA ARG A 295 -23.03 -19.29 27.17
C ARG A 295 -23.18 -17.84 26.71
N LYS A 296 -23.09 -16.90 27.65
CA LYS A 296 -23.22 -15.46 27.38
C LYS A 296 -21.99 -14.91 26.65
N MET A 297 -22.20 -13.90 25.81
CA MET A 297 -21.13 -13.14 25.13
C MET A 297 -20.01 -12.70 26.08
N THR A 298 -20.37 -12.23 27.28
CA THR A 298 -19.42 -11.76 28.31
C THR A 298 -18.44 -12.85 28.76
N GLU A 299 -18.86 -14.10 28.72
CA GLU A 299 -18.03 -15.24 29.12
C GLU A 299 -17.10 -15.68 27.99
N MET A 300 -17.58 -15.60 26.74
CA MET A 300 -16.76 -15.83 25.56
C MET A 300 -15.63 -14.79 25.46
N LEU A 301 -15.93 -13.50 25.67
CA LEU A 301 -14.94 -12.42 25.68
C LEU A 301 -13.91 -12.57 26.83
N LYS A 302 -14.36 -13.00 28.02
CA LYS A 302 -13.46 -13.33 29.13
C LYS A 302 -12.53 -14.50 28.80
N ALA A 303 -13.01 -15.50 28.07
CA ALA A 303 -12.19 -16.61 27.61
C ALA A 303 -11.12 -16.16 26.59
N VAL A 304 -11.43 -15.20 25.71
CA VAL A 304 -10.44 -14.57 24.82
C VAL A 304 -9.34 -13.87 25.61
N GLY A 305 -9.72 -13.01 26.58
CA GLY A 305 -8.76 -12.30 27.42
C GLY A 305 -7.89 -13.25 28.25
N ALA A 306 -8.49 -14.31 28.82
CA ALA A 306 -7.75 -15.36 29.51
C ALA A 306 -6.81 -16.15 28.56
N GLY A 307 -7.23 -16.37 27.31
CA GLY A 307 -6.42 -17.02 26.28
C GLY A 307 -5.20 -16.22 25.88
N VAL A 308 -5.30 -14.89 25.82
CA VAL A 308 -4.14 -14.01 25.61
C VAL A 308 -3.13 -14.17 26.73
N LYS A 309 -3.60 -14.08 27.99
CA LYS A 309 -2.72 -14.19 29.16
C LYS A 309 -2.08 -15.58 29.29
N GLU A 310 -2.83 -16.65 29.05
CA GLU A 310 -2.26 -18.00 29.13
C GLU A 310 -1.34 -18.30 27.94
N GLY A 311 -1.72 -17.88 26.73
CA GLY A 311 -0.89 -18.05 25.53
C GLY A 311 0.44 -17.32 25.67
N PHE A 312 0.44 -16.19 26.38
CA PHE A 312 1.65 -15.48 26.78
C PHE A 312 2.58 -16.33 27.65
N GLU A 313 2.05 -16.87 28.75
CA GLU A 313 2.81 -17.67 29.70
C GLU A 313 3.35 -18.95 29.03
N ARG A 314 2.55 -19.56 28.14
CA ARG A 314 2.96 -20.71 27.32
C ARG A 314 4.08 -20.34 26.36
N ALA A 315 3.99 -19.23 25.65
CA ALA A 315 5.01 -18.79 24.70
C ALA A 315 6.36 -18.54 25.39
N LEU A 316 6.35 -17.88 26.55
CA LEU A 316 7.55 -17.64 27.35
C LEU A 316 8.23 -18.95 27.79
N LYS A 317 7.45 -19.95 28.16
CA LYS A 317 7.96 -21.26 28.59
C LYS A 317 8.47 -22.09 27.42
N LYS A 318 7.70 -22.13 26.32
CA LYS A 318 7.95 -23.00 25.15
C LYS A 318 9.10 -22.51 24.28
N TYR A 319 9.29 -21.20 24.19
CA TYR A 319 10.29 -20.59 23.31
C TYR A 319 11.43 -19.90 24.06
N LYS A 320 11.66 -20.30 25.32
CA LYS A 320 12.67 -19.71 26.20
C LYS A 320 14.05 -19.60 25.56
N GLU A 321 14.49 -20.62 24.83
CA GLU A 321 15.80 -20.64 24.17
C GLU A 321 15.91 -19.57 23.06
N ILE A 322 14.90 -19.48 22.19
CA ILE A 322 14.81 -18.45 21.13
C ILE A 322 14.78 -17.05 21.72
N LEU A 323 14.09 -16.88 22.86
CA LEU A 323 13.97 -15.61 23.56
C LEU A 323 15.24 -15.23 24.34
N SER A 324 15.96 -16.20 24.90
CA SER A 324 17.19 -15.94 25.67
C SER A 324 18.31 -15.31 24.83
N GLY A 325 18.38 -15.63 23.53
CA GLY A 325 19.36 -15.06 22.59
C GLY A 325 19.18 -13.56 22.28
N LEU A 326 18.08 -12.95 22.71
CA LEU A 326 17.74 -11.54 22.46
C LEU A 326 17.81 -10.66 23.73
N GLY A 327 18.15 -11.27 24.88
CA GLY A 327 18.27 -10.60 26.18
C GLY A 327 16.98 -10.67 27.02
N GLU A 328 17.07 -11.34 28.17
CA GLU A 328 15.93 -11.62 29.06
C GLU A 328 15.17 -10.36 29.52
N GLY A 329 15.89 -9.27 29.80
CA GLY A 329 15.29 -8.01 30.26
C GLY A 329 14.54 -7.22 29.17
N LEU A 330 15.02 -7.28 27.92
CA LEU A 330 14.42 -6.56 26.79
C LEU A 330 13.11 -7.23 26.37
N ILE A 331 13.09 -8.56 26.36
CA ILE A 331 11.89 -9.35 26.03
C ILE A 331 10.88 -9.32 27.17
N SER A 332 11.30 -9.53 28.42
CA SER A 332 10.36 -9.54 29.56
C SER A 332 9.59 -8.22 29.68
N GLY A 333 10.27 -7.07 29.55
CA GLY A 333 9.61 -5.76 29.61
C GLY A 333 8.65 -5.50 28.44
N MET A 334 9.08 -5.83 27.22
CA MET A 334 8.29 -5.63 26.00
C MET A 334 7.06 -6.53 25.94
N LEU A 335 7.24 -7.81 26.26
CA LEU A 335 6.19 -8.83 26.26
C LEU A 335 5.16 -8.59 27.39
N THR A 336 5.61 -8.14 28.57
CA THR A 336 4.69 -7.74 29.66
C THR A 336 3.86 -6.53 29.27
N SER A 337 4.49 -5.51 28.66
CA SER A 337 3.77 -4.34 28.14
C SER A 337 2.75 -4.76 27.09
N LEU A 338 3.13 -5.61 26.13
CA LEU A 338 2.27 -6.05 25.05
C LEU A 338 1.08 -6.88 25.53
N THR A 339 1.30 -7.78 26.49
CA THR A 339 0.22 -8.56 27.11
C THR A 339 -0.76 -7.65 27.82
N THR A 340 -0.25 -6.72 28.62
CA THR A 340 -1.09 -5.77 29.35
C THR A 340 -1.88 -4.91 28.37
N THR A 341 -1.24 -4.38 27.33
CA THR A 341 -1.90 -3.55 26.32
C THR A 341 -2.96 -4.33 25.53
N ILE A 342 -2.65 -5.51 24.99
CA ILE A 342 -3.63 -6.32 24.25
C ILE A 342 -4.77 -6.79 25.15
N THR A 343 -4.45 -7.19 26.39
CA THR A 343 -5.46 -7.61 27.37
C THR A 343 -6.38 -6.46 27.73
N ASN A 344 -5.83 -5.26 27.99
CA ASN A 344 -6.60 -4.06 28.28
C ASN A 344 -7.44 -3.63 27.08
N ILE A 345 -6.90 -3.71 25.86
CA ILE A 345 -7.64 -3.46 24.62
C ILE A 345 -8.81 -4.44 24.53
N ILE A 346 -8.58 -5.75 24.67
CA ILE A 346 -9.65 -6.74 24.55
C ILE A 346 -10.70 -6.57 25.65
N PHE A 347 -10.32 -6.28 26.90
CA PHE A 347 -11.29 -6.06 27.96
C PHE A 347 -12.06 -4.74 27.81
N THR A 348 -11.39 -3.64 27.50
CA THR A 348 -12.03 -2.34 27.26
C THR A 348 -12.93 -2.39 26.02
N THR A 349 -12.48 -3.09 24.97
CA THR A 349 -13.28 -3.33 23.77
C THR A 349 -14.42 -4.28 24.07
N ALA A 350 -14.24 -5.32 24.89
CA ALA A 350 -15.30 -6.25 25.30
C ALA A 350 -16.45 -5.54 26.03
N GLU A 351 -16.14 -4.59 26.93
CA GLU A 351 -17.15 -3.79 27.60
C GLU A 351 -17.99 -2.95 26.63
N ASN A 352 -17.33 -2.30 25.66
CA ASN A 352 -18.02 -1.57 24.59
C ASN A 352 -18.77 -2.51 23.62
N PHE A 353 -18.25 -3.71 23.40
CA PHE A 353 -18.79 -4.70 22.49
C PHE A 353 -20.06 -5.38 23.05
N ILE A 354 -20.19 -5.49 24.37
CA ILE A 354 -21.45 -5.92 25.02
C ILE A 354 -22.58 -4.93 24.71
N LYS A 355 -22.26 -3.62 24.69
CA LYS A 355 -23.21 -2.57 24.29
C LYS A 355 -23.60 -2.72 22.82
N CYS A 356 -22.64 -2.95 21.93
CA CYS A 356 -22.90 -3.23 20.50
C CYS A 356 -23.71 -4.52 20.28
N GLY A 357 -23.46 -5.59 21.03
CA GLY A 357 -24.22 -6.83 20.93
C GLY A 357 -25.71 -6.65 21.25
N ARG A 358 -26.04 -5.73 22.16
CA ARG A 358 -27.42 -5.32 22.46
C ARG A 358 -28.05 -4.53 21.31
N GLU A 359 -27.31 -3.62 20.71
CA GLU A 359 -27.74 -2.85 19.52
C GLU A 359 -27.94 -3.77 18.31
N MET A 360 -27.08 -4.77 18.13
CA MET A 360 -27.20 -5.77 17.06
C MET A 360 -28.39 -6.71 17.27
N THR A 361 -28.64 -7.13 18.52
CA THR A 361 -29.86 -7.87 18.89
C THR A 361 -31.12 -7.05 18.55
N THR A 362 -31.08 -5.74 18.82
CA THR A 362 -32.18 -4.83 18.50
C THR A 362 -32.36 -4.67 16.98
N ALA A 363 -31.26 -4.60 16.22
CA ALA A 363 -31.27 -4.58 14.77
C ALA A 363 -31.83 -5.90 14.19
N LEU A 364 -31.45 -7.06 14.72
CA LEU A 364 -31.99 -8.36 14.31
C LEU A 364 -33.49 -8.46 14.57
N ILE A 365 -33.96 -8.00 15.74
CA ILE A 365 -35.39 -7.93 16.05
C ILE A 365 -36.10 -6.97 15.08
N GLY A 366 -35.51 -5.80 14.79
CA GLY A 366 -36.06 -4.82 13.85
C GLY A 366 -36.15 -5.36 12.42
N ALA A 367 -35.10 -6.03 11.94
CA ALA A 367 -35.05 -6.68 10.64
C ALA A 367 -36.06 -7.84 10.57
N GLY A 368 -36.13 -8.67 11.60
CA GLY A 368 -37.14 -9.72 11.73
C GLY A 368 -38.55 -9.16 11.71
N LYS A 369 -38.81 -8.02 12.38
CA LYS A 369 -40.12 -7.36 12.33
C LYS A 369 -40.51 -6.90 10.93
N VAL A 370 -39.58 -6.30 10.19
CA VAL A 370 -39.79 -5.89 8.79
C VAL A 370 -40.03 -7.10 7.88
N LEU A 371 -39.26 -8.17 8.07
CA LEU A 371 -39.37 -9.38 7.25
C LEU A 371 -40.59 -10.22 7.58
N LEU A 372 -41.07 -10.26 8.82
CA LEU A 372 -42.23 -11.08 9.20
C LEU A 372 -43.56 -10.33 9.14
N PHE A 373 -43.62 -9.16 9.76
CA PHE A 373 -44.88 -8.48 10.05
C PHE A 373 -45.20 -7.36 9.07
N ASN A 374 -44.24 -7.00 8.19
CA ASN A 374 -44.38 -5.95 7.18
C ASN A 374 -45.12 -4.69 7.67
N PRO A 375 -44.69 -4.08 8.79
CA PRO A 375 -45.47 -3.02 9.45
C PRO A 375 -45.68 -1.79 8.58
N ASP A 376 -44.81 -1.57 7.58
CA ASP A 376 -44.83 -0.43 6.67
C ASP A 376 -45.42 -0.78 5.29
N ASN A 377 -46.04 -1.95 5.14
CA ASN A 377 -46.66 -2.45 3.90
C ASN A 377 -45.74 -2.36 2.65
N LEU A 378 -44.49 -2.81 2.79
CA LEU A 378 -43.48 -2.80 1.74
C LEU A 378 -43.59 -4.02 0.81
N GLU A 379 -43.17 -3.85 -0.45
CA GLU A 379 -42.97 -4.97 -1.37
C GLU A 379 -41.82 -5.89 -0.90
N TYR A 380 -41.81 -7.15 -1.34
CA TYR A 380 -40.85 -8.15 -0.85
C TYR A 380 -39.38 -7.73 -1.06
N GLY A 381 -39.06 -7.18 -2.23
CA GLY A 381 -37.72 -6.63 -2.51
C GLY A 381 -37.31 -5.52 -1.54
N ASP A 382 -38.25 -4.63 -1.20
CA ASP A 382 -38.02 -3.52 -0.27
C ASP A 382 -37.97 -3.97 1.19
N ARG A 383 -38.67 -5.04 1.57
CA ARG A 383 -38.56 -5.68 2.89
C ARG A 383 -37.17 -6.27 3.09
N VAL A 384 -36.68 -7.02 2.09
CA VAL A 384 -35.32 -7.59 2.11
C VAL A 384 -34.29 -6.46 2.15
N LYS A 385 -34.45 -5.42 1.34
CA LYS A 385 -33.58 -4.25 1.33
C LYS A 385 -33.57 -3.52 2.67
N LYS A 386 -34.73 -3.25 3.27
CA LYS A 386 -34.86 -2.56 4.56
C LYS A 386 -34.30 -3.40 5.71
N ALA A 387 -34.54 -4.71 5.72
CA ALA A 387 -33.93 -5.63 6.68
C ALA A 387 -32.40 -5.67 6.54
N THR A 388 -31.90 -5.69 5.30
CA THR A 388 -30.45 -5.63 5.00
C THR A 388 -29.83 -4.32 5.49
N ILE A 389 -30.50 -3.18 5.30
CA ILE A 389 -30.05 -1.88 5.81
C ILE A 389 -30.03 -1.86 7.34
N ILE A 390 -31.06 -2.42 8.01
CA ILE A 390 -31.12 -2.50 9.48
C ILE A 390 -29.96 -3.36 10.03
N ILE A 391 -29.71 -4.52 9.42
CA ILE A 391 -28.61 -5.42 9.80
C ILE A 391 -27.24 -4.76 9.52
N GLY A 392 -27.07 -4.15 8.36
CA GLY A 392 -25.84 -3.44 7.97
C GLY A 392 -25.52 -2.26 8.89
N THR A 393 -26.53 -1.56 9.40
CA THR A 393 -26.36 -0.47 10.38
C THR A 393 -25.94 -1.01 11.75
N GLY A 394 -26.43 -2.18 12.17
CA GLY A 394 -26.04 -2.84 13.42
C GLY A 394 -24.64 -3.48 13.38
N ALA A 395 -24.14 -3.86 12.20
CA ALA A 395 -22.83 -4.50 12.01
C ALA A 395 -21.62 -3.53 12.00
N SER A 396 -21.87 -2.22 11.90
CA SER A 396 -20.89 -1.16 11.62
C SER A 396 -19.87 -0.87 12.75
N VAL A 397 -20.05 -1.38 13.97
CA VAL A 397 -19.29 -0.90 15.16
C VAL A 397 -18.03 -1.74 15.49
N LEU A 398 -17.39 -2.29 14.46
CA LEU A 398 -16.07 -2.94 14.42
C LEU A 398 -14.83 -2.13 14.91
N LEU A 399 -14.56 -1.96 16.21
CA LEU A 399 -13.51 -1.09 16.82
C LEU A 399 -12.02 -1.40 16.50
N GLY A 400 -11.66 -1.70 15.25
CA GLY A 400 -10.26 -1.92 14.84
C GLY A 400 -9.35 -0.68 14.94
N THR A 401 -9.92 0.53 14.91
CA THR A 401 -9.16 1.80 14.94
C THR A 401 -8.59 2.15 16.32
N ALA A 402 -9.27 1.76 17.41
CA ALA A 402 -8.80 2.00 18.79
C ALA A 402 -7.51 1.24 19.12
N VAL A 403 -7.28 0.09 18.45
CA VAL A 403 -6.10 -0.76 18.65
C VAL A 403 -4.83 -0.07 18.15
N ALA A 404 -4.91 0.60 17.01
CA ALA A 404 -3.75 1.29 16.42
C ALA A 404 -3.32 2.49 17.26
N GLU A 405 -4.28 3.25 17.80
CA GLU A 405 -4.03 4.41 18.65
C GLU A 405 -3.38 4.00 19.98
N LEU A 406 -3.95 2.99 20.67
CA LEU A 406 -3.43 2.50 21.96
C LEU A 406 -2.06 1.81 21.85
N LEU A 407 -1.72 1.24 20.69
CA LEU A 407 -0.41 0.63 20.47
C LEU A 407 0.65 1.64 20.05
N SER A 408 0.29 2.75 19.40
CA SER A 408 1.25 3.71 18.85
C SER A 408 2.15 4.35 19.92
N ASP A 409 1.66 4.44 21.16
CA ASP A 409 2.40 5.01 22.29
C ASP A 409 3.31 4.00 23.03
N THR A 410 3.33 2.75 22.58
CA THR A 410 4.13 1.69 23.22
C THR A 410 5.50 1.51 22.53
N PRO A 411 6.56 1.13 23.27
CA PRO A 411 7.89 0.90 22.68
C PRO A 411 7.92 -0.13 21.54
N ILE A 412 6.95 -1.05 21.52
CA ILE A 412 6.86 -2.12 20.54
C ILE A 412 6.21 -1.70 19.20
N ALA A 413 5.57 -0.53 19.14
CA ALA A 413 5.08 0.08 17.90
C ALA A 413 6.18 0.30 16.86
N THR A 414 7.43 0.45 17.32
CA THR A 414 8.60 0.64 16.47
C THR A 414 8.95 -0.59 15.61
N ILE A 415 8.37 -1.75 15.94
CA ILE A 415 8.54 -2.99 15.19
C ILE A 415 7.50 -3.06 14.07
N PRO A 416 7.93 -3.06 12.80
CA PRO A 416 7.04 -3.19 11.66
C PRO A 416 6.20 -4.47 11.75
N GLY A 417 4.90 -4.36 11.51
CA GLY A 417 3.96 -5.48 11.53
C GLY A 417 3.16 -5.62 12.83
N VAL A 418 3.65 -5.12 13.98
CA VAL A 418 2.96 -5.28 15.28
C VAL A 418 1.60 -4.60 15.30
N ILE A 419 1.54 -3.30 14.96
CA ILE A 419 0.29 -2.53 14.93
C ILE A 419 -0.74 -3.14 13.96
N PRO A 420 -0.43 -3.34 12.67
CA PRO A 420 -1.41 -3.89 11.73
C PRO A 420 -1.85 -5.31 12.13
N PHE A 421 -0.94 -6.16 12.59
CA PHE A 421 -1.30 -7.49 13.05
C PHE A 421 -2.21 -7.46 14.28
N CYS A 422 -1.85 -6.71 15.33
CA CYS A 422 -2.67 -6.66 16.55
C CYS A 422 -4.07 -6.11 16.25
N SER A 423 -4.16 -5.14 15.32
CA SER A 423 -5.44 -4.61 14.85
C SER A 423 -6.28 -5.68 14.14
N SER A 424 -5.67 -6.47 13.25
CA SER A 424 -6.31 -7.62 12.59
C SER A 424 -6.70 -8.72 13.58
N LEU A 425 -5.82 -9.06 14.52
CA LEU A 425 -6.02 -10.09 15.53
C LEU A 425 -7.21 -9.73 16.43
N VAL A 426 -7.22 -8.52 17.02
CA VAL A 426 -8.31 -8.07 17.89
C VAL A 426 -9.62 -8.00 17.11
N SER A 427 -9.61 -7.41 15.91
CA SER A 427 -10.81 -7.34 15.07
C SER A 427 -11.34 -8.74 14.72
N GLY A 428 -10.46 -9.66 14.36
CA GLY A 428 -10.85 -11.01 13.97
C GLY A 428 -11.35 -11.86 15.12
N LEU A 429 -10.69 -11.79 16.29
CA LEU A 429 -11.15 -12.48 17.49
C LEU A 429 -12.52 -11.98 17.94
N LEU A 430 -12.78 -10.67 17.87
CA LEU A 430 -14.08 -10.10 18.19
C LEU A 430 -15.16 -10.55 17.19
N SER A 431 -14.86 -10.53 15.89
CA SER A 431 -15.78 -11.06 14.86
C SER A 431 -16.08 -12.54 15.05
N CYS A 432 -15.07 -13.36 15.33
CA CYS A 432 -15.23 -14.79 15.61
C CYS A 432 -16.09 -15.03 16.86
N THR A 433 -15.85 -14.25 17.93
CA THR A 433 -16.63 -14.32 19.17
C THR A 433 -18.09 -13.91 18.93
N LEU A 434 -18.34 -12.92 18.07
CA LEU A 434 -19.68 -12.49 17.69
C LEU A 434 -20.47 -13.58 17.00
N LEU A 435 -19.84 -14.23 16.01
CA LEU A 435 -20.48 -15.28 15.25
C LEU A 435 -20.79 -16.48 16.13
N MET A 436 -19.87 -16.85 17.01
CA MET A 436 -20.10 -17.93 17.97
C MET A 436 -21.25 -17.62 18.91
N PHE A 437 -21.38 -16.37 19.35
CA PHE A 437 -22.54 -15.96 20.11
C PHE A 437 -23.81 -16.07 19.27
N LEU A 438 -23.83 -15.60 18.03
CA LEU A 438 -25.01 -15.69 17.18
C LEU A 438 -25.47 -17.14 16.96
N ASP A 439 -24.54 -18.05 16.69
CA ASP A 439 -24.80 -19.47 16.48
C ASP A 439 -25.25 -20.19 17.76
N ARG A 440 -24.51 -19.97 18.86
CA ARG A 440 -24.67 -20.78 20.08
C ARG A 440 -25.62 -20.17 21.11
N SER A 441 -26.08 -18.94 20.92
CA SER A 441 -26.92 -18.23 21.91
C SER A 441 -28.32 -18.83 21.99
N GLU A 442 -28.74 -19.18 23.21
CA GLU A 442 -30.13 -19.58 23.49
C GLU A 442 -31.14 -18.51 23.08
N PHE A 443 -30.75 -17.23 23.17
CA PHE A 443 -31.62 -16.13 22.76
C PHE A 443 -31.87 -16.17 21.24
N ILE A 444 -30.81 -16.35 20.44
CA ILE A 444 -30.95 -16.43 18.98
C ILE A 444 -31.69 -17.70 18.57
N LYS A 445 -31.40 -18.84 19.22
CA LYS A 445 -32.16 -20.08 19.02
C LYS A 445 -33.65 -19.89 19.32
N LYS A 446 -34.01 -19.26 20.44
CA LYS A 446 -35.41 -18.92 20.76
C LYS A 446 -36.05 -17.97 19.74
N VAL A 447 -35.30 -17.02 19.20
CA VAL A 447 -35.77 -16.13 18.12
C VAL A 447 -36.03 -16.94 16.85
N ILE A 448 -35.11 -17.82 16.45
CA ILE A 448 -35.26 -18.72 15.29
C ILE A 448 -36.42 -19.68 15.49
N ASP A 449 -36.57 -20.29 16.67
CA ASP A 449 -37.67 -21.18 16.99
C ASP A 449 -39.02 -20.44 16.95
N MET A 450 -39.08 -19.20 17.47
CA MET A 450 -40.27 -18.35 17.35
C MET A 450 -40.59 -18.03 15.88
N LEU A 451 -39.57 -17.71 15.06
CA LEU A 451 -39.70 -17.46 13.62
C LEU A 451 -40.22 -18.69 12.87
N ASN A 452 -39.64 -19.85 13.14
CA ASN A 452 -40.02 -21.13 12.52
C ASN A 452 -41.44 -21.53 12.92
N ASN A 453 -41.80 -21.38 14.21
CA ASN A 453 -43.16 -21.65 14.69
C ASN A 453 -44.19 -20.62 14.19
N PHE A 454 -43.78 -19.39 13.88
CA PHE A 454 -44.64 -18.39 13.23
C PHE A 454 -44.99 -18.78 11.79
N SER A 455 -44.07 -19.42 11.06
CA SER A 455 -44.35 -19.95 9.72
C SER A 455 -45.40 -21.08 9.70
N ALA A 456 -45.50 -21.85 10.79
CA ALA A 456 -46.57 -22.84 10.97
C ALA A 456 -47.96 -22.18 11.11
N GLY A 457 -48.04 -21.01 11.75
CA GLY A 457 -49.27 -20.21 11.82
C GLY A 457 -49.70 -19.57 10.48
N VAL A 458 -48.77 -19.38 9.53
CA VAL A 458 -49.12 -18.92 8.17
C VAL A 458 -49.87 -19.99 7.38
N GLN A 459 -49.63 -21.28 7.64
CA GLN A 459 -50.48 -22.34 7.12
C GLN A 459 -51.88 -22.34 7.76
N ASP A 460 -51.99 -21.93 9.03
CA ASP A 460 -53.29 -21.71 9.67
C ASP A 460 -54.06 -20.54 9.06
N PHE A 461 -53.43 -19.46 8.58
CA PHE A 461 -54.17 -18.39 7.88
C PHE A 461 -54.74 -18.85 6.54
N LYS A 462 -54.03 -19.70 5.79
CA LYS A 462 -54.59 -20.33 4.58
C LYS A 462 -55.74 -21.27 4.93
N ARG A 463 -55.57 -22.06 5.99
CA ARG A 463 -56.62 -22.96 6.51
C ARG A 463 -57.85 -22.19 7.03
N ILE A 464 -57.65 -21.07 7.73
CA ILE A 464 -58.71 -20.18 8.21
C ILE A 464 -59.43 -19.51 7.03
N ALA A 465 -58.71 -19.08 5.99
CA ALA A 465 -59.33 -18.55 4.78
C ALA A 465 -60.19 -19.63 4.08
N ASP A 466 -59.67 -20.85 3.94
CA ASP A 466 -60.40 -21.98 3.36
C ASP A 466 -61.65 -22.36 4.20
N GLU A 467 -61.55 -22.31 5.54
CA GLU A 467 -62.66 -22.59 6.44
C GLU A 467 -63.69 -21.45 6.45
N MET A 468 -63.24 -20.19 6.35
CA MET A 468 -64.12 -19.02 6.22
C MET A 468 -64.89 -19.05 4.89
N GLU A 469 -64.28 -19.50 3.79
CA GLU A 469 -64.97 -19.74 2.53
C GLU A 469 -66.04 -20.85 2.65
N ARG A 470 -65.73 -21.96 3.35
CA ARG A 470 -66.69 -23.04 3.61
C ARG A 470 -67.87 -22.55 4.47
N ILE A 471 -67.60 -21.78 5.52
CA ILE A 471 -68.63 -21.22 6.40
C ILE A 471 -69.47 -20.17 5.65
N ALA A 472 -68.84 -19.30 4.87
CA ALA A 472 -69.55 -18.32 4.04
C ALA A 472 -70.49 -19.00 3.03
N ALA A 473 -70.07 -20.10 2.40
CA ALA A 473 -70.92 -20.89 1.51
C ALA A 473 -72.09 -21.58 2.23
N GLN A 474 -71.87 -22.12 3.43
CA GLN A 474 -72.94 -22.68 4.27
C GLN A 474 -73.96 -21.62 4.70
N VAL A 475 -73.50 -20.42 5.07
CA VAL A 475 -74.36 -19.30 5.47
C VAL A 475 -75.14 -18.75 4.28
N ALA A 476 -74.53 -18.67 3.10
CA ALA A 476 -75.15 -18.18 1.88
C ALA A 476 -75.96 -19.26 1.11
N LYS A 477 -75.92 -20.53 1.56
CA LYS A 477 -76.63 -21.69 0.99
C LYS A 477 -76.40 -21.91 -0.50
N TYR A 478 -75.18 -21.67 -1.00
CA TYR A 478 -74.79 -22.06 -2.36
C TYR A 478 -73.75 -23.19 -2.32
N ASP A 479 -73.72 -23.98 -3.38
CA ASP A 479 -72.75 -25.07 -3.55
C ASP A 479 -71.37 -24.48 -3.90
N LEU A 480 -70.45 -24.55 -2.93
CA LEU A 480 -69.12 -23.93 -3.03
C LEU A 480 -68.28 -24.55 -4.13
N ASP A 481 -68.36 -25.87 -4.32
CA ASP A 481 -67.57 -26.57 -5.32
C ASP A 481 -68.09 -26.21 -6.72
N LYS A 482 -69.41 -26.18 -6.88
CA LYS A 482 -70.05 -25.71 -8.11
C LYS A 482 -69.73 -24.23 -8.40
N PHE A 483 -69.76 -23.36 -7.39
CA PHE A 483 -69.45 -21.93 -7.56
C PHE A 483 -67.98 -21.71 -7.94
N LYS A 484 -67.05 -22.46 -7.32
CA LYS A 484 -65.63 -22.42 -7.68
C LYS A 484 -65.40 -22.93 -9.10
N GLU A 485 -66.09 -23.98 -9.50
CA GLU A 485 -66.03 -24.51 -10.87
C GLU A 485 -66.58 -23.50 -11.90
N GLU A 486 -67.73 -22.89 -11.64
CA GLU A 486 -68.33 -21.87 -12.50
C GLU A 486 -67.45 -20.62 -12.60
N THR A 487 -66.96 -20.10 -11.48
CA THR A 487 -66.07 -18.93 -11.44
C THR A 487 -64.77 -19.22 -12.20
N LYS A 488 -64.23 -20.43 -12.09
CA LYS A 488 -63.05 -20.84 -12.84
C LYS A 488 -63.33 -20.87 -14.34
N LYS A 489 -64.47 -21.41 -14.78
CA LYS A 489 -64.87 -21.41 -16.20
C LYS A 489 -64.95 -19.98 -16.75
N PHE A 490 -65.57 -19.06 -16.01
CA PHE A 490 -65.63 -17.64 -16.41
C PHE A 490 -64.25 -16.99 -16.48
N ASN A 491 -63.38 -17.26 -15.51
CA ASN A 491 -62.04 -16.71 -15.48
C ASN A 491 -61.15 -17.28 -16.61
N ASP A 492 -61.26 -18.58 -16.89
CA ASP A 492 -60.54 -19.22 -17.99
C ASP A 492 -60.97 -18.64 -19.35
N VAL A 493 -62.25 -18.29 -19.52
CA VAL A 493 -62.73 -17.58 -20.72
C VAL A 493 -62.25 -16.13 -20.76
N ALA A 494 -62.26 -15.41 -19.63
CA ALA A 494 -61.75 -14.04 -19.55
C ALA A 494 -60.25 -13.96 -19.92
N ILE A 495 -59.44 -14.86 -19.37
CA ILE A 495 -58.01 -14.97 -19.71
C ILE A 495 -57.82 -15.28 -21.20
N LYS A 496 -58.62 -16.20 -21.76
CA LYS A 496 -58.58 -16.49 -23.20
C LYS A 496 -58.88 -15.24 -24.02
N ILE A 497 -59.94 -14.50 -23.70
CA ILE A 497 -60.31 -13.24 -24.37
C ILE A 497 -59.17 -12.22 -24.31
N GLU A 498 -58.55 -12.02 -23.15
CA GLU A 498 -57.42 -11.09 -22.98
C GLU A 498 -56.19 -11.49 -23.81
N SER A 499 -56.04 -12.77 -24.13
CA SER A 499 -54.91 -13.30 -24.90
C SER A 499 -55.12 -13.35 -26.42
N VAL A 500 -56.30 -13.01 -26.92
CA VAL A 500 -56.61 -13.06 -28.36
C VAL A 500 -56.03 -11.85 -29.10
N ASN A 501 -55.46 -12.10 -30.29
CA ASN A 501 -54.80 -11.07 -31.10
C ASN A 501 -55.50 -10.76 -32.43
N SER A 502 -56.67 -11.34 -32.71
CA SER A 502 -57.44 -11.07 -33.92
C SER A 502 -58.95 -11.15 -33.69
N GLU A 503 -59.73 -10.40 -34.47
CA GLU A 503 -61.20 -10.38 -34.35
C GLU A 503 -61.83 -11.74 -34.69
N GLU A 504 -61.26 -12.49 -35.64
CA GLU A 504 -61.76 -13.82 -36.02
C GLU A 504 -61.58 -14.83 -34.89
N GLU A 505 -60.42 -14.81 -34.24
CA GLU A 505 -60.12 -15.67 -33.09
C GLU A 505 -60.95 -15.28 -31.87
N LEU A 506 -61.24 -13.98 -31.70
CA LEU A 506 -62.07 -13.49 -30.60
C LEU A 506 -63.50 -13.96 -30.80
N ASN A 507 -64.01 -13.87 -32.03
CA ASN A 507 -65.33 -14.39 -32.38
C ASN A 507 -65.42 -15.90 -32.12
N ASN A 508 -64.38 -16.67 -32.44
CA ASN A 508 -64.34 -18.11 -32.15
C ASN A 508 -64.32 -18.42 -30.65
N VAL A 509 -63.55 -17.67 -29.85
CA VAL A 509 -63.50 -17.83 -28.38
C VAL A 509 -64.87 -17.49 -27.78
N LEU A 510 -65.52 -16.42 -28.22
CA LEU A 510 -66.84 -16.01 -27.76
C LEU A 510 -67.91 -17.03 -28.15
N LEU A 511 -67.98 -17.46 -29.42
CA LEU A 511 -68.94 -18.48 -29.87
C LEU A 511 -68.73 -19.82 -29.16
N SER A 512 -67.49 -20.16 -28.81
CA SER A 512 -67.18 -21.34 -27.99
C SER A 512 -67.66 -21.18 -26.55
N ALA A 513 -67.51 -19.99 -25.96
CA ALA A 513 -68.05 -19.69 -24.63
C ALA A 513 -69.58 -19.79 -24.61
N TYR A 514 -70.29 -19.31 -25.64
CA TYR A 514 -71.76 -19.51 -25.74
C TYR A 514 -72.14 -20.99 -25.70
N LYS A 515 -71.38 -21.87 -26.37
CA LYS A 515 -71.60 -23.33 -26.30
C LYS A 515 -71.24 -23.91 -24.93
N GLU A 516 -70.11 -23.50 -24.35
CA GLU A 516 -69.60 -24.01 -23.07
C GLU A 516 -70.54 -23.65 -21.90
N PHE A 517 -71.14 -22.45 -21.94
CA PHE A 517 -72.12 -21.98 -20.96
C PHE A 517 -73.58 -22.30 -21.35
N ASN A 518 -73.79 -23.01 -22.47
CA ASN A 518 -75.11 -23.40 -22.99
C ASN A 518 -76.07 -22.20 -23.15
N ILE A 519 -75.54 -21.07 -23.62
CA ILE A 519 -76.28 -19.84 -23.91
C ILE A 519 -76.73 -19.90 -25.38
N ASN A 520 -78.03 -19.71 -25.61
CA ASN A 520 -78.58 -19.73 -26.96
C ASN A 520 -78.09 -18.55 -27.78
N LEU A 521 -77.72 -18.82 -29.04
CA LEU A 521 -77.42 -17.74 -29.98
C LEU A 521 -78.72 -17.07 -30.42
N PRO A 522 -78.72 -15.73 -30.56
CA PRO A 522 -79.92 -14.97 -30.92
C PRO A 522 -80.30 -15.06 -32.40
N TRP A 523 -79.62 -15.92 -33.17
CA TRP A 523 -79.88 -16.24 -34.58
C TRP A 523 -79.72 -17.74 -34.82
N LYS A 524 -80.24 -18.24 -35.95
CA LYS A 524 -80.10 -19.65 -36.36
C LYS A 524 -79.38 -19.77 -37.70
N GLY A 525 -78.40 -20.68 -37.75
CA GLY A 525 -77.57 -20.89 -38.94
C GLY A 525 -76.41 -19.90 -39.03
N ASP A 526 -75.93 -19.66 -40.25
CA ASP A 526 -74.88 -18.69 -40.53
C ASP A 526 -75.37 -17.25 -40.29
N PHE A 527 -74.54 -16.42 -39.64
CA PHE A 527 -74.94 -15.08 -39.18
C PHE A 527 -75.24 -14.13 -40.34
N ASP A 528 -74.35 -14.06 -41.33
CA ASP A 528 -74.49 -13.15 -42.46
C ASP A 528 -75.71 -13.53 -43.32
N THR A 529 -75.93 -14.83 -43.50
CA THR A 529 -77.13 -15.36 -44.17
C THR A 529 -78.41 -15.01 -43.40
N PHE A 530 -78.38 -15.11 -42.06
CA PHE A 530 -79.53 -14.77 -41.22
C PHE A 530 -79.85 -13.27 -41.27
N MET A 531 -78.84 -12.40 -41.22
CA MET A 531 -79.01 -10.94 -41.27
C MET A 531 -79.30 -10.40 -42.69
N GLY A 532 -79.00 -11.18 -43.73
CA GLY A 532 -79.33 -10.84 -45.12
C GLY A 532 -80.83 -10.83 -45.45
N ASN A 533 -81.67 -11.45 -44.62
CA ASN A 533 -83.13 -11.40 -44.75
C ASN A 533 -83.70 -10.24 -43.91
N LYS A 534 -84.31 -9.25 -44.58
CA LYS A 534 -84.81 -8.02 -43.93
C LYS A 534 -85.95 -8.24 -42.93
N GLU A 535 -86.60 -9.41 -42.96
CA GLU A 535 -87.67 -9.75 -42.00
C GLU A 535 -87.13 -10.41 -40.72
N ASN A 536 -85.86 -10.83 -40.71
CA ASN A 536 -85.23 -11.40 -39.52
C ASN A 536 -84.80 -10.30 -38.55
N HIS A 537 -84.88 -10.62 -37.26
CA HIS A 537 -84.31 -9.81 -36.18
C HIS A 537 -83.66 -10.73 -35.15
N LEU A 538 -82.63 -10.21 -34.47
CA LEU A 538 -81.97 -10.92 -33.38
C LEU A 538 -82.90 -10.99 -32.17
N VAL A 539 -83.11 -12.19 -31.64
CA VAL A 539 -83.93 -12.42 -30.47
C VAL A 539 -83.03 -12.91 -29.35
N PHE A 540 -82.78 -12.04 -28.38
CA PHE A 540 -82.02 -12.38 -27.18
C PHE A 540 -83.01 -12.86 -26.11
N GLU A 541 -82.69 -13.98 -25.46
CA GLU A 541 -83.47 -14.52 -24.33
C GLU A 541 -83.20 -13.77 -23.02
#